data_AF-A0A9X9LGI4-F1
#
_entry.id   AF-A0A9X9LGI4-F1
#
_cell.length_a   1.000
_cell.length_b   1.000
_cell.length_c   1.000
_cell.angle_alpha   90.00
_cell.angle_beta   90.00
_cell.angle_gamma   90.00
#
_symmetry.space_group_name_H-M   'P 1'
#
loop_
_entity.id
_entity.type
_entity.pdbx_description
1 polymer ?
#
loop_
_entity_poly.entity_id
_entity_poly.type
_entity_poly.pdbx_seq_one_letter_code
_entity_poly.pdbx_strand_id
1 'polypeptide(L)'
;MPQVADVLQFSMETGGFLPNCISSLQESLIRHLKVAPKYLSFLEKRQKLIQENPEVWFTRPLSPSLLKILALEATYLLPLRLVLLDEMMSDLTTLVDGYLNTYREGSADRLGGTEPTCMELPEELLQLKDFQKQRRERAAREYRVNSQGLLIRTGLCPKKSVTETVGKEGKGGVSLLCKNS
;
A
#
# COMPACT_ATOMS: atom_id res chain seq x y z
N MET A 1 10.86 3.62 -5.53
CA MET A 1 11.14 2.56 -4.54
C MET A 1 9.97 2.29 -3.58
N PRO A 2 9.39 3.27 -2.87
CA PRO A 2 8.33 2.99 -1.88
C PRO A 2 7.04 2.44 -2.51
N GLN A 3 6.69 2.91 -3.70
CA GLN A 3 5.46 2.50 -4.40
C GLN A 3 5.49 1.05 -4.88
N VAL A 4 6.66 0.55 -5.29
CA VAL A 4 6.82 -0.85 -5.70
C VAL A 4 6.72 -1.77 -4.47
N ALA A 5 7.36 -1.37 -3.37
CA ALA A 5 7.25 -2.10 -2.11
C ALA A 5 5.81 -2.15 -1.60
N ASP A 6 5.06 -1.06 -1.70
CA ASP A 6 3.64 -1.01 -1.34
C ASP A 6 2.77 -1.93 -2.22
N VAL A 7 3.05 -2.04 -3.52
CA VAL A 7 2.36 -3.01 -4.41
C VAL A 7 2.68 -4.45 -4.02
N LEU A 8 3.94 -4.72 -3.68
CA LEU A 8 4.37 -6.05 -3.27
C LEU A 8 3.74 -6.44 -1.93
N GLN A 9 3.75 -5.52 -0.97
CA GLN A 9 3.08 -5.66 0.32
C GLN A 9 1.58 -5.96 0.12
N PHE A 10 0.87 -5.21 -0.73
CA PHE A 10 -0.53 -5.49 -1.06
C PHE A 10 -0.72 -6.89 -1.68
N SER A 11 0.19 -7.32 -2.55
CA SER A 11 0.13 -8.66 -3.13
C SER A 11 0.29 -9.75 -2.07
N MET A 12 1.21 -9.56 -1.12
CA MET A 12 1.41 -10.49 0.00
C MET A 12 0.18 -10.55 0.92
N GLU A 13 -0.43 -9.41 1.24
CA GLU A 13 -1.65 -9.30 2.04
C GLU A 13 -2.86 -9.97 1.38
N THR A 14 -2.93 -9.95 0.05
CA THR A 14 -4.09 -10.47 -0.71
C THR A 14 -3.86 -11.87 -1.26
N GLY A 15 -2.74 -12.53 -0.91
CA GLY A 15 -2.45 -13.89 -1.35
C GLY A 15 -2.03 -14.00 -2.82
N GLY A 16 -1.48 -12.91 -3.39
CA GLY A 16 -0.89 -12.86 -4.72
C GLY A 16 -1.69 -12.06 -5.75
N PHE A 17 -2.70 -11.29 -5.34
CA PHE A 17 -3.41 -10.41 -6.26
C PHE A 17 -2.71 -9.06 -6.41
N LEU A 18 -2.82 -8.46 -7.59
CA LEU A 18 -2.27 -7.12 -7.85
C LEU A 18 -3.36 -6.05 -7.73
N PRO A 19 -3.00 -4.84 -7.25
CA PRO A 19 -3.93 -3.72 -7.22
C PRO A 19 -4.13 -3.14 -8.63
N ASN A 20 -5.30 -2.54 -8.86
CA ASN A 20 -5.63 -1.85 -10.12
C ASN A 20 -4.84 -0.55 -10.32
N CYS A 21 -4.31 0.04 -9.25
CA CYS A 21 -3.50 1.25 -9.29
C CYS A 21 -2.44 1.28 -8.18
N ILE A 22 -1.36 2.01 -8.44
CA ILE A 22 -0.32 2.33 -7.45
C ILE A 22 -0.83 3.39 -6.47
N SER A 23 -0.37 3.34 -5.23
CA SER A 23 -0.64 4.40 -4.26
C SER A 23 0.24 5.62 -4.50
N SER A 24 -0.31 6.78 -4.14
CA SER A 24 0.50 7.98 -3.91
C SER A 24 1.33 7.82 -2.62
N LEU A 25 2.42 8.60 -2.50
CA LEU A 25 3.21 8.63 -1.27
C LEU A 25 2.36 9.00 -0.05
N GLN A 26 1.44 9.96 -0.21
CA GLN A 26 0.52 10.38 0.85
C GLN A 26 -0.34 9.22 1.35
N GLU A 27 -0.93 8.44 0.44
CA GLU A 27 -1.73 7.26 0.80
C GLU A 27 -0.92 6.19 1.51
N SER A 28 0.30 5.91 1.04
CA SER A 28 1.17 4.93 1.70
C SER A 28 1.59 5.39 3.10
N LEU A 29 1.84 6.68 3.32
CA LEU A 29 2.14 7.22 4.65
C LEU A 29 0.94 7.14 5.60
N ILE A 30 -0.28 7.41 5.11
CA ILE A 30 -1.49 7.28 5.92
C ILE A 30 -1.75 5.80 6.26
N ARG A 31 -1.59 4.90 5.29
CA ARG A 31 -1.88 3.47 5.47
C ARG A 31 -0.90 2.81 6.44
N HIS A 32 0.40 2.96 6.19
CA HIS A 32 1.44 2.20 6.89
C HIS A 32 1.94 2.89 8.15
N LEU A 33 2.14 4.22 8.10
CA LEU A 33 2.61 4.99 9.26
C LEU A 33 1.47 5.60 10.09
N LYS A 34 0.21 5.42 9.68
CA LYS A 34 -0.98 5.96 10.37
C LYS A 34 -0.92 7.48 10.60
N VAL A 35 -0.21 8.20 9.73
CA VAL A 35 -0.04 9.66 9.84
C VAL A 35 -1.35 10.34 9.44
N ALA A 36 -1.79 11.33 10.25
CA ALA A 36 -3.01 12.06 9.93
C ALA A 36 -2.82 12.95 8.67
N PRO A 37 -3.79 13.01 7.75
CA PRO A 37 -3.66 13.74 6.47
C PRO A 37 -3.27 15.21 6.61
N LYS A 38 -3.65 15.85 7.73
CA LYS A 38 -3.33 17.26 8.04
C LYS A 38 -1.82 17.53 8.01
N TYR A 39 -1.02 16.58 8.50
CA TYR A 39 0.45 16.70 8.54
C TYR A 39 1.12 16.46 7.18
N LEU A 40 0.38 15.94 6.20
CA LEU A 40 0.89 15.60 4.86
C LEU A 40 0.55 16.64 3.80
N SER A 41 -0.09 17.76 4.19
CA SER A 41 -0.43 18.86 3.27
C SER A 41 0.76 19.46 2.51
N PHE A 42 1.99 19.24 2.98
CA PHE A 42 3.20 19.64 2.27
C PHE A 42 3.41 18.89 0.95
N LEU A 43 2.92 17.65 0.81
CA LEU A 43 2.98 16.88 -0.43
C LEU A 43 2.06 17.48 -1.49
N GLU A 44 0.86 17.92 -1.11
CA GLU A 44 -0.06 18.63 -2.00
C GLU A 44 0.54 19.97 -2.43
N LYS A 45 1.16 20.72 -1.50
CA LYS A 45 1.89 21.96 -1.81
C LYS A 45 3.02 21.71 -2.81
N ARG A 46 3.81 20.64 -2.62
CA ARG A 46 4.85 20.24 -3.57
C ARG A 46 4.25 20.01 -4.95
N GLN A 47 3.18 19.23 -5.04
CA GLN A 47 2.56 18.90 -6.32
C GLN A 47 2.04 20.13 -7.06
N LYS A 48 1.48 21.11 -6.34
CA LYS A 48 1.04 22.39 -6.91
C LYS A 48 2.21 23.21 -7.45
N LEU A 49 3.29 23.35 -6.67
CA LEU A 49 4.49 24.07 -7.10
C LEU A 49 5.09 23.48 -8.39
N ILE A 50 5.11 22.15 -8.52
CA ILE A 50 5.57 21.46 -9.73
C ILE A 50 4.65 21.77 -10.93
N GLN A 51 3.34 21.82 -10.72
CA GLN A 51 2.38 22.12 -11.78
C GLN A 51 2.44 23.58 -12.24
N GLU A 52 2.67 24.51 -11.31
CA GLU A 52 2.76 25.94 -11.61
C GLU A 52 4.05 26.29 -12.37
N ASN A 53 5.19 25.73 -11.95
CA ASN A 53 6.46 25.95 -12.62
C ASN A 53 7.38 24.72 -12.51
N PRO A 54 7.48 23.89 -13.57
CA PRO A 54 8.35 22.71 -13.55
C PRO A 54 9.84 23.07 -13.49
N GLU A 55 10.23 24.27 -13.93
CA GLU A 55 11.64 24.71 -13.97
C GLU A 55 12.20 25.04 -12.57
N VAL A 56 11.34 25.07 -11.54
CA VAL A 56 11.75 25.32 -10.15
C VAL A 56 12.80 24.32 -9.64
N TRP A 57 12.89 23.13 -10.23
CA TRP A 57 13.89 22.12 -9.89
C TRP A 57 15.29 22.41 -10.44
N PHE A 58 15.38 23.24 -11.47
CA PHE A 58 16.64 23.58 -12.14
C PHE A 58 17.19 24.93 -11.67
N THR A 59 16.35 25.79 -11.07
CA THR A 59 16.82 27.05 -10.50
C THR A 59 17.69 26.81 -9.27
N ARG A 60 18.80 27.54 -9.20
CA ARG A 60 19.71 27.53 -8.05
C ARG A 60 19.98 28.96 -7.61
N PRO A 61 20.04 29.23 -6.28
CA PRO A 61 19.78 28.28 -5.18
C PRO A 61 18.30 27.88 -5.07
N LEU A 62 18.03 26.68 -4.51
CA LEU A 62 16.66 26.18 -4.34
C LEU A 62 15.92 27.01 -3.28
N SER A 63 14.62 27.26 -3.48
CA SER A 63 13.84 28.04 -2.51
C SER A 63 13.80 27.33 -1.13
N PRO A 64 13.93 28.07 -0.01
CA PRO A 64 13.92 27.47 1.33
C PRO A 64 12.63 26.70 1.65
N SER A 65 11.49 27.13 1.10
CA SER A 65 10.20 26.46 1.25
C SER A 65 10.20 25.07 0.59
N LEU A 66 10.72 24.97 -0.64
CA LEU A 66 10.83 23.70 -1.35
C LEU A 66 11.85 22.77 -0.70
N LEU A 67 12.98 23.32 -0.23
CA LEU A 67 13.97 22.55 0.52
C LEU A 67 13.37 21.94 1.80
N LYS A 68 12.57 22.70 2.54
CA LYS A 68 11.87 22.22 3.74
C LYS A 68 10.89 21.08 3.42
N ILE A 69 10.14 21.21 2.33
CA ILE A 69 9.21 20.16 1.85
C ILE A 69 9.97 18.87 1.54
N LEU A 70 11.09 18.96 0.82
CA LEU A 70 11.92 17.81 0.46
C LEU A 70 12.54 17.14 1.67
N ALA A 71 13.05 17.93 2.62
CA ALA A 71 13.60 17.40 3.86
C ALA A 71 12.55 16.61 4.64
N LEU A 72 11.31 17.13 4.72
CA LEU A 72 10.20 16.41 5.33
C LEU A 72 9.86 15.12 4.58
N GLU A 73 9.78 15.16 3.25
CA GLU A 73 9.54 13.96 2.43
C GLU A 73 10.59 12.88 2.71
N ALA A 74 11.87 13.23 2.65
CA ALA A 74 12.98 12.30 2.95
C ALA A 74 12.91 11.74 4.38
N THR A 75 12.50 12.57 5.35
CA THR A 75 12.33 12.15 6.75
C THR A 75 11.28 11.05 6.90
N TYR A 76 10.17 11.12 6.17
CA TYR A 76 9.11 10.10 6.22
C TYR A 76 9.42 8.84 5.40
N LEU A 77 10.29 8.94 4.38
CA LEU A 77 10.63 7.79 3.54
C LEU A 77 11.36 6.69 4.30
N LEU A 78 12.21 7.04 5.26
CA LEU A 78 12.96 6.04 6.04
C LEU A 78 12.04 5.18 6.93
N PRO A 79 11.19 5.76 7.81
CA PRO A 79 10.23 4.98 8.59
C PRO A 79 9.28 4.16 7.71
N LEU A 80 8.81 4.73 6.59
CA LEU A 80 7.93 4.02 5.66
C LEU A 80 8.60 2.77 5.10
N ARG A 81 9.88 2.87 4.73
CA ARG A 81 10.66 1.73 4.22
C ARG A 81 10.79 0.63 5.27
N LEU A 82 11.07 0.98 6.51
CA LEU A 82 11.23 -0.01 7.60
C LEU A 82 9.93 -0.77 7.83
N VAL A 83 8.82 -0.06 7.99
CA VAL A 83 7.50 -0.70 8.22
C VAL A 83 7.12 -1.61 7.05
N LEU A 84 7.31 -1.17 5.81
CA LEU A 84 7.01 -2.00 4.63
C LEU A 84 7.86 -3.28 4.59
N LEU A 85 9.14 -3.20 4.97
CA LEU A 85 10.01 -4.38 5.02
C LEU A 85 9.59 -5.33 6.15
N ASP A 86 9.27 -4.79 7.33
CA ASP A 86 8.80 -5.60 8.46
C ASP A 86 7.49 -6.33 8.12
N GLU A 87 6.55 -5.65 7.46
CA GLU A 87 5.30 -6.26 7.00
C GLU A 87 5.55 -7.35 5.96
N MET A 88 6.41 -7.11 4.97
CA MET A 88 6.77 -8.11 3.96
C MET A 88 7.48 -9.32 4.56
N MET A 89 8.25 -9.14 5.63
CA MET A 89 8.98 -10.23 6.28
C MET A 89 8.16 -10.95 7.36
N SER A 90 7.01 -10.40 7.76
CA SER A 90 6.23 -10.85 8.92
C SER A 90 5.88 -12.34 8.95
N ASP A 91 5.47 -12.91 7.81
CA ASP A 91 5.15 -14.34 7.73
C ASP A 91 6.40 -15.20 7.95
N LEU A 92 7.49 -14.81 7.30
CA LEU A 92 8.75 -15.52 7.42
C LEU A 92 9.28 -15.44 8.84
N THR A 93 9.26 -14.25 9.46
CA THR A 93 9.71 -14.09 10.85
C THR A 93 8.84 -14.88 11.81
N THR A 94 7.52 -14.91 11.60
CA THR A 94 6.60 -15.71 12.43
C THR A 94 6.89 -17.20 12.35
N LEU A 95 7.20 -17.72 11.16
CA LEU A 95 7.51 -19.15 10.97
C LEU A 95 8.91 -19.51 11.49
N VAL A 96 9.89 -18.63 11.29
CA VAL A 96 11.23 -18.80 11.86
C VAL A 96 11.16 -18.79 13.39
N ASP A 97 10.39 -17.88 13.98
CA ASP A 97 10.14 -17.84 15.42
C ASP A 97 9.45 -19.12 15.89
N GLY A 98 8.46 -19.61 15.16
CA GLY A 98 7.80 -20.90 15.42
C GLY A 98 8.79 -22.06 15.45
N TYR A 99 9.63 -22.19 14.42
CA TYR A 99 10.66 -23.23 14.32
C TYR A 99 11.70 -23.15 15.45
N LEU A 100 12.18 -21.94 15.79
CA LEU A 100 13.14 -21.77 16.87
C LEU A 100 12.52 -22.10 18.25
N ASN A 101 11.23 -21.79 18.43
CA ASN A 101 10.51 -22.11 19.65
C ASN A 101 10.27 -23.62 19.79
N THR A 102 9.93 -24.34 18.72
CA THR A 102 9.77 -25.81 18.79
C THR A 102 11.07 -26.52 19.16
N TYR A 103 12.22 -25.99 18.73
CA TYR A 103 13.54 -26.47 19.14
C TYR A 103 13.89 -26.15 20.59
N ARG A 104 13.50 -24.96 21.08
CA ARG A 104 13.79 -24.51 22.45
C ARG A 104 12.92 -25.24 23.49
N GLU A 105 11.63 -25.43 23.20
CA GLU A 105 10.65 -26.04 24.12
C GLU A 105 10.61 -27.59 23.99
N GLY A 106 11.23 -28.15 22.95
CA GLY A 106 11.28 -29.59 22.73
C GLY A 106 12.06 -30.32 23.83
N SER A 107 11.49 -31.40 24.37
CA SER A 107 12.19 -32.28 25.32
C SER A 107 13.49 -32.82 24.72
N ALA A 108 14.54 -32.96 25.53
CA ALA A 108 15.85 -33.47 25.14
C ALA A 108 15.84 -34.79 24.34
N ASP A 109 14.78 -35.60 24.44
CA ASP A 109 14.59 -36.83 23.67
C ASP A 109 14.43 -36.64 22.15
N ARG A 110 14.01 -35.45 21.66
CA ARG A 110 13.92 -35.19 20.20
C ARG A 110 15.28 -34.87 19.57
N LEU A 111 16.28 -34.49 20.37
CA LEU A 111 17.66 -34.22 19.91
C LEU A 111 18.44 -35.51 19.57
N GLY A 112 17.97 -36.68 20.02
CA GLY A 112 18.64 -37.95 19.75
C GLY A 112 18.01 -38.82 18.65
N GLY A 113 16.79 -38.51 18.20
CA GLY A 113 15.97 -39.45 17.42
C GLY A 113 15.93 -39.23 15.91
N THR A 114 16.03 -37.99 15.44
CA THR A 114 15.95 -37.70 14.01
C THR A 114 16.72 -36.41 13.75
N GLU A 115 17.98 -36.53 13.35
CA GLU A 115 18.64 -35.43 12.63
C GLU A 115 17.70 -35.05 11.48
N PRO A 116 17.17 -33.82 11.40
CA PRO A 116 16.46 -33.42 10.20
C PRO A 116 17.44 -33.59 9.06
N THR A 117 17.07 -34.42 8.07
CA THR A 117 17.86 -34.55 6.85
C THR A 117 18.09 -33.13 6.36
N CYS A 118 19.35 -32.67 6.32
CA CYS A 118 19.68 -31.24 6.14
C CYS A 118 19.18 -30.62 4.81
N MET A 119 18.52 -31.45 4.00
CA MET A 119 17.98 -31.16 2.68
C MET A 119 16.44 -31.08 2.65
N GLU A 120 15.74 -31.40 3.75
CA GLU A 120 14.27 -31.35 3.81
C GLU A 120 13.78 -29.97 4.31
N LEU A 121 12.69 -29.48 3.71
CA LEU A 121 12.10 -28.19 4.07
C LEU A 121 11.36 -28.33 5.41
N PRO A 122 11.63 -27.46 6.41
CA PRO A 122 10.90 -27.46 7.68
C PRO A 122 9.38 -27.43 7.48
N GLU A 123 8.66 -28.22 8.28
CA GLU A 123 7.21 -28.36 8.20
C GLU A 123 6.49 -27.01 8.40
N GLU A 124 7.07 -26.13 9.21
CA GLU A 124 6.57 -24.78 9.45
C GLU A 124 6.53 -23.96 8.16
N LEU A 125 7.53 -24.10 7.28
CA LEU A 125 7.56 -23.35 6.02
C LEU A 125 6.50 -23.80 5.01
N LEU A 126 5.96 -25.01 5.16
CA LEU A 126 4.83 -25.46 4.33
C LEU A 126 3.56 -24.64 4.61
N GLN A 127 3.42 -24.08 5.82
CA GLN A 127 2.27 -23.27 6.24
C GLN A 127 2.13 -21.95 5.46
N LEU A 128 3.19 -21.48 4.78
CA LEU A 128 3.12 -20.30 3.90
C LEU A 128 2.03 -20.45 2.83
N LYS A 129 1.84 -21.67 2.31
CA LYS A 129 0.81 -21.95 1.30
C LYS A 129 -0.59 -21.75 1.88
N ASP A 130 -0.78 -22.13 3.13
CA ASP A 130 -2.06 -21.98 3.82
C ASP A 130 -2.36 -20.50 4.12
N PHE A 131 -1.36 -19.72 4.56
CA PHE A 131 -1.49 -18.27 4.73
C PHE A 131 -1.88 -17.59 3.41
N GLN A 132 -1.19 -17.96 2.32
CA GLN A 132 -1.49 -17.40 1.00
C GLN A 132 -2.91 -17.74 0.56
N LYS A 133 -3.35 -19.00 0.75
CA LYS A 133 -4.71 -19.44 0.42
C LYS A 133 -5.75 -18.68 1.24
N GLN A 134 -5.57 -18.58 2.55
CA GLN A 134 -6.49 -17.87 3.44
C GLN A 134 -6.61 -16.39 3.08
N ARG A 135 -5.49 -15.74 2.76
CA ARG A 135 -5.46 -14.34 2.29
C ARG A 135 -6.16 -14.16 0.96
N ARG A 136 -6.00 -15.11 0.04
CA ARG A 136 -6.68 -15.10 -1.25
C ARG A 136 -8.20 -15.18 -1.10
N GLU A 137 -8.67 -16.07 -0.24
CA GLU A 137 -10.09 -16.23 0.09
C GLU A 137 -10.67 -15.01 0.82
N ARG A 138 -9.88 -14.38 1.70
CA ARG A 138 -10.25 -13.11 2.33
C ARG A 138 -10.36 -11.99 1.29
N ALA A 139 -9.34 -11.83 0.45
CA ALA A 139 -9.29 -10.79 -0.57
C ALA A 139 -10.44 -10.89 -1.58
N ALA A 140 -10.82 -12.12 -1.98
CA ALA A 140 -11.96 -12.35 -2.87
C ALA A 140 -13.31 -11.91 -2.26
N ARG A 141 -13.42 -11.84 -0.92
CA ARG A 141 -14.61 -11.35 -0.23
C ARG A 141 -14.59 -9.84 0.00
N GLU A 142 -13.42 -9.29 0.28
CA GLU A 142 -13.25 -7.88 0.68
C GLU A 142 -13.09 -6.92 -0.50
N TYR A 143 -12.50 -7.38 -1.62
CA TYR A 143 -12.17 -6.53 -2.75
C TYR A 143 -13.07 -6.80 -3.96
N ARG A 144 -13.36 -5.72 -4.69
CA ARG A 144 -13.95 -5.82 -6.03
C ARG A 144 -12.84 -6.06 -7.05
N VAL A 145 -13.12 -6.84 -8.08
CA VAL A 145 -12.19 -7.15 -9.17
C VAL A 145 -12.57 -6.33 -10.41
N ASN A 146 -11.59 -5.76 -11.10
CA ASN A 146 -11.83 -5.08 -12.37
C ASN A 146 -11.86 -6.07 -13.56
N SER A 147 -12.14 -5.58 -14.76
CA SER A 147 -12.19 -6.41 -15.98
C SER A 147 -10.86 -7.08 -16.33
N GLN A 148 -9.74 -6.62 -15.77
CA GLN A 148 -8.40 -7.17 -15.98
C GLN A 148 -7.97 -8.18 -14.89
N GLY A 149 -8.86 -8.49 -13.93
CA GLY A 149 -8.53 -9.39 -12.82
C GLY A 149 -7.73 -8.72 -11.68
N LEU A 150 -7.58 -7.40 -11.69
CA LEU A 150 -6.89 -6.64 -10.63
C LEU A 150 -7.87 -6.22 -9.54
N LEU A 151 -7.41 -6.20 -8.29
CA LEU A 151 -8.22 -5.77 -7.16
C LEU A 151 -8.34 -4.25 -7.14
N ILE A 152 -9.56 -3.75 -7.04
CA ILE A 152 -9.84 -2.33 -6.95
C ILE A 152 -9.45 -1.87 -5.55
N ARG A 153 -8.35 -1.13 -5.48
CA ARG A 153 -7.91 -0.50 -4.25
C ARG A 153 -8.79 0.70 -3.95
N THR A 154 -9.41 0.71 -2.78
CA THR A 154 -10.12 1.90 -2.31
C THR A 154 -9.11 3.01 -2.07
N GLY A 155 -9.02 3.94 -3.02
CA GLY A 155 -8.19 5.12 -2.87
C GLY A 155 -8.75 6.02 -1.78
N LEU A 156 -7.86 6.69 -1.04
CA LEU A 156 -8.24 7.88 -0.28
C LEU A 156 -8.22 9.05 -1.27
N CYS A 157 -9.02 8.97 -2.34
CA CYS A 157 -9.12 10.08 -3.27
C CYS A 157 -9.63 11.30 -2.48
N PRO A 158 -9.00 12.48 -2.60
CA PRO A 158 -9.70 13.71 -2.26
C PRO A 158 -10.94 13.72 -3.14
N LYS A 159 -12.13 13.82 -2.51
CA LYS A 159 -13.42 13.86 -3.21
C LYS A 159 -13.31 14.75 -4.43
N LYS A 160 -13.24 14.15 -5.62
CA LYS A 160 -13.74 14.79 -6.82
C LYS A 160 -15.25 14.70 -6.69
N SER A 161 -15.91 15.84 -6.69
CA SER A 161 -17.36 15.95 -6.80
C SER A 161 -17.83 15.05 -7.94
N VAL A 162 -18.49 13.95 -7.59
CA VAL A 162 -19.22 13.13 -8.55
C VAL A 162 -20.54 13.84 -8.78
N THR A 163 -20.67 14.51 -9.93
CA THR A 163 -21.97 14.60 -10.60
C THR A 163 -22.25 13.22 -11.18
N GLU A 164 -23.12 12.47 -10.51
CA GLU A 164 -23.72 11.27 -11.08
C GLU A 164 -24.63 11.69 -12.23
N THR A 165 -24.25 11.38 -13.47
CA THR A 165 -25.20 11.29 -14.57
C THR A 165 -25.95 9.96 -14.45
N VAL A 166 -27.13 10.01 -13.83
CA VAL A 166 -28.20 9.03 -14.05
C VAL A 166 -29.47 9.82 -14.35
N GLY A 167 -30.04 9.62 -15.54
CA GLY A 167 -31.36 10.12 -15.91
C GLY A 167 -31.58 10.01 -17.41
N LYS A 168 -32.09 8.87 -17.89
CA LYS A 168 -33.49 8.75 -18.35
C LYS A 168 -33.88 9.81 -19.39
N GLU A 169 -33.92 9.38 -20.64
CA GLU A 169 -34.80 9.98 -21.65
C GLU A 169 -36.25 9.91 -21.15
N GLY A 170 -36.98 11.03 -21.30
CA GLY A 170 -38.41 11.07 -21.03
C GLY A 170 -38.94 12.48 -20.81
N LYS A 171 -39.13 13.22 -21.91
CA LYS A 171 -40.12 14.29 -22.16
C LYS A 171 -40.60 15.18 -20.99
N GLY A 172 -40.43 16.50 -21.19
CA GLY A 172 -41.32 17.53 -20.63
C GLY A 172 -40.57 18.83 -20.33
N GLY A 173 -41.04 19.95 -20.88
CA GLY A 173 -40.44 21.29 -20.74
C GLY A 173 -40.20 21.75 -19.29
N VAL A 174 -39.41 22.78 -19.04
CA VAL A 174 -39.54 24.14 -19.57
C VAL A 174 -38.19 24.85 -19.49
N SER A 175 -37.88 25.65 -20.51
CA SER A 175 -36.76 26.58 -20.61
C SER A 175 -36.78 27.65 -19.51
N LEU A 176 -35.61 27.93 -18.90
CA LEU A 176 -35.24 29.31 -18.56
C LEU A 176 -33.76 29.54 -18.85
N LEU A 177 -33.55 30.15 -20.01
CA LEU A 177 -32.37 30.87 -20.46
C LEU A 177 -32.13 32.09 -19.55
N CYS A 178 -30.90 32.26 -19.02
CA CYS A 178 -30.39 33.59 -18.71
C CYS A 178 -28.94 33.71 -19.20
N LYS A 179 -28.81 34.56 -20.22
CA LYS A 179 -27.57 35.12 -20.76
C LYS A 179 -26.92 36.07 -19.74
N ASN A 180 -25.59 36.07 -19.79
CA ASN A 180 -24.61 37.16 -19.71
C ASN A 180 -24.80 38.26 -18.65
N SER A 181 -23.76 38.45 -17.82
CA SER A 181 -22.86 39.61 -17.97
C SER A 181 -21.51 39.37 -17.30
#